data_AF-A0AAW4WIM7-F1
#
_entry.id   AF-A0AAW4WIM7-F1
#
_cell.length_a   1.000
_cell.length_b   1.000
_cell.length_c   1.000
_cell.angle_alpha   90.00
_cell.angle_beta   90.00
_cell.angle_gamma   90.00
#
_symmetry.space_group_name_H-M   'P 1'
#
loop_
_entity.id
_entity.type
_entity.pdbx_description
1 polymer ?
#
loop_
_entity_poly.entity_id
_entity_poly.type
_entity_poly.pdbx_seq_one_letter_code
_entity_poly.pdbx_strand_id
1 'polypeptide(L)'
;MAKRLTEERIEKMAVEIRAFLLEHGIWQDTDIYFNGKRFTTRDPETKKYYYNDPEKLFVENNQNPRDYFEYVADDHILSMSFEGPVYHMINGYALGGLVRRFNKIFEKYGVYYEQGDAWNLTCYYA
;
A
#
# COMPACT_ATOMS: atom_id res chain seq x y z
N MET A 1 20.95 9.15 13.07
CA MET A 1 20.24 8.02 12.44
C MET A 1 18.76 8.20 12.70
N ALA A 2 17.93 8.16 11.65
CA ALA A 2 16.48 8.14 11.83
C ALA A 2 16.09 6.90 12.65
N LYS A 3 15.17 7.07 13.61
CA LYS A 3 14.68 5.96 14.42
C LYS A 3 13.83 5.06 13.53
N ARG A 4 14.24 3.80 13.35
CA ARG A 4 13.47 2.80 12.59
C ARG A 4 12.05 2.69 13.14
N LEU A 5 11.09 2.47 12.23
CA LEU A 5 9.70 2.25 12.62
C LEU A 5 9.58 0.89 13.30
N THR A 6 8.71 0.82 14.32
CA THR A 6 8.30 -0.46 14.90
C THR A 6 7.26 -1.11 13.98
N GLU A 7 7.12 -2.43 14.08
CA GLU A 7 6.06 -3.16 13.35
C GLU A 7 4.67 -2.55 13.60
N GLU A 8 4.37 -2.16 14.83
CA GLU A 8 3.11 -1.49 15.18
C GLU A 8 2.92 -0.15 14.43
N ARG A 9 3.99 0.63 14.25
CA ARG A 9 3.90 1.88 13.49
C ARG A 9 3.74 1.62 11.99
N ILE A 10 4.38 0.59 11.46
CA ILE A 10 4.22 0.17 10.06
C ILE A 10 2.77 -0.30 9.82
N GLU A 11 2.20 -1.09 10.73
CA GLU A 11 0.82 -1.56 10.63
C GLU A 11 -0.18 -0.39 10.72
N LYS A 12 0.04 0.57 11.61
CA LYS A 12 -0.74 1.82 11.65
C LYS A 12 -0.69 2.58 10.33
N MET A 13 0.47 2.65 9.68
CA MET A 13 0.62 3.24 8.36
C MET A 13 -0.17 2.48 7.29
N ALA A 14 -0.10 1.14 7.25
CA ALA A 14 -0.87 0.32 6.32
C ALA A 14 -2.38 0.50 6.49
N VAL A 15 -2.87 0.57 7.74
CA VAL A 15 -4.28 0.85 8.05
C VAL A 15 -4.68 2.25 7.58
N GLU A 16 -3.84 3.27 7.80
CA GLU A 16 -4.11 4.66 7.38
C GLU A 16 -4.13 4.79 5.85
N ILE A 17 -3.22 4.09 5.15
CA ILE A 17 -3.23 3.98 3.69
C ILE A 17 -4.55 3.37 3.23
N ARG A 18 -4.95 2.19 3.73
CA ARG A 18 -6.22 1.57 3.34
C ARG A 18 -7.41 2.46 3.63
N ALA A 19 -7.46 3.09 4.81
CA ALA A 19 -8.53 3.99 5.20
C ALA A 19 -8.65 5.18 4.23
N PHE A 20 -7.51 5.78 3.84
CA PHE A 20 -7.48 6.81 2.82
C PHE A 20 -8.03 6.31 1.48
N LEU A 21 -7.59 5.13 1.03
CA LEU A 21 -8.06 4.56 -0.23
C LEU A 21 -9.57 4.29 -0.22
N LEU A 22 -10.11 3.81 0.91
CA LEU A 22 -11.56 3.62 1.10
C LEU A 22 -12.34 4.94 1.13
N GLU A 23 -11.86 5.95 1.87
CA GLU A 23 -12.48 7.28 1.97
C GLU A 23 -12.69 7.90 0.57
N HIS A 24 -11.76 7.66 -0.35
CA HIS A 24 -11.79 8.19 -1.72
C HIS A 24 -12.36 7.23 -2.76
N GLY A 25 -12.86 6.05 -2.35
CA GLY A 25 -13.45 5.07 -3.28
C GLY A 25 -12.46 4.46 -4.26
N ILE A 26 -11.18 4.35 -3.87
CA ILE A 26 -10.08 3.86 -4.70
C ILE A 26 -9.39 2.60 -4.16
N TRP A 27 -9.99 1.92 -3.17
CA TRP A 27 -9.56 0.60 -2.70
C TRP A 27 -10.03 -0.49 -3.67
N GLN A 28 -9.29 -0.63 -4.76
CA GLN A 28 -9.55 -1.59 -5.84
C GLN A 28 -8.23 -2.09 -6.43
N ASP A 29 -8.16 -3.41 -6.69
CA ASP A 29 -7.00 -4.07 -7.32
C ASP A 29 -5.66 -3.59 -6.73
N THR A 30 -5.61 -3.49 -5.40
CA THR A 30 -4.49 -2.94 -4.63
C THR A 30 -4.16 -3.88 -3.49
N ASP A 31 -2.88 -4.18 -3.33
CA ASP A 31 -2.35 -4.92 -2.19
C ASP A 31 -1.35 -4.05 -1.41
N ILE A 32 -1.32 -4.21 -0.09
CA ILE A 32 -0.39 -3.53 0.82
C ILE A 32 0.38 -4.58 1.61
N TYR A 33 1.69 -4.66 1.39
CA TYR A 33 2.60 -5.64 2.00
C TYR A 33 3.42 -5.00 3.10
N PHE A 34 3.38 -5.55 4.31
CA PHE A 34 4.08 -5.01 5.48
C PHE A 34 4.22 -6.07 6.58
N ASN A 35 5.32 -6.10 7.34
CA ASN A 35 5.54 -7.03 8.47
C ASN A 35 5.21 -8.52 8.16
N GLY A 36 5.48 -8.99 6.93
CA GLY A 36 5.09 -10.34 6.50
C GLY A 36 3.58 -10.57 6.33
N LYS A 37 2.77 -9.50 6.34
CA LYS A 37 1.33 -9.48 6.10
C LYS A 37 1.00 -8.84 4.75
N ARG A 38 -0.16 -9.16 4.19
CA ARG A 38 -0.79 -8.47 3.06
C ARG A 38 -2.21 -8.07 3.39
N PHE A 39 -2.56 -6.81 3.15
CA PHE A 39 -3.95 -6.42 2.92
C PHE A 39 -4.28 -6.53 1.43
N THR A 40 -5.40 -7.15 1.09
CA THR A 40 -5.82 -7.35 -0.31
C THR A 40 -7.31 -7.08 -0.50
N THR A 41 -7.70 -6.80 -1.75
CA THR A 41 -9.11 -6.71 -2.19
C THR A 41 -9.69 -8.06 -2.59
N ARG A 42 -8.85 -9.10 -2.73
CA ARG A 42 -9.27 -10.43 -3.19
C ARG A 42 -9.41 -11.39 -2.02
N ASP A 43 -10.60 -11.94 -1.86
CA ASP A 43 -10.88 -13.00 -0.90
C ASP A 43 -9.97 -14.22 -1.18
N PRO A 44 -9.10 -14.63 -0.24
CA PRO A 44 -8.18 -15.73 -0.47
C PRO A 44 -8.88 -17.09 -0.59
N GLU A 45 -10.09 -17.25 -0.04
CA GLU A 45 -10.86 -18.49 -0.12
C GLU A 45 -11.68 -18.54 -1.40
N THR A 46 -12.50 -17.51 -1.64
CA THR A 46 -13.46 -17.52 -2.77
C THR A 46 -12.88 -16.97 -4.06
N LYS A 47 -11.72 -16.33 -4.00
CA LYS A 47 -11.04 -15.62 -5.11
C LYS A 47 -11.84 -14.44 -5.68
N LYS A 48 -12.95 -14.06 -5.05
CA LYS A 48 -13.78 -12.91 -5.45
C LYS A 48 -13.13 -11.60 -4.99
N TYR A 49 -13.39 -10.54 -5.75
CA TYR A 49 -12.93 -9.21 -5.43
C TYR A 49 -14.01 -8.42 -4.68
N TYR A 50 -13.58 -7.69 -3.66
CA TYR A 50 -14.40 -6.78 -2.87
C TYR A 50 -13.73 -5.41 -2.88
N TYR A 51 -14.32 -4.48 -3.64
CA TYR A 51 -13.80 -3.13 -3.81
C TYR A 51 -14.56 -2.14 -2.95
N ASN A 52 -13.83 -1.20 -2.34
CA ASN A 52 -14.40 -0.11 -1.54
C ASN A 52 -15.37 -0.54 -0.43
N ASP A 53 -15.28 -1.79 0.02
CA ASP A 53 -16.07 -2.32 1.12
C ASP A 53 -15.23 -2.25 2.41
N PRO A 54 -15.60 -1.37 3.37
CA PRO A 54 -14.83 -1.21 4.60
C PRO A 54 -14.86 -2.46 5.47
N GLU A 55 -15.93 -3.26 5.41
CA GLU A 55 -16.13 -4.48 6.21
C GLU A 55 -15.35 -5.67 5.65
N LYS A 56 -14.96 -5.61 4.37
CA LYS A 56 -14.17 -6.64 3.69
C LYS A 56 -12.69 -6.28 3.66
N LEU A 57 -12.02 -6.53 4.78
CA LEU A 57 -10.57 -6.56 4.84
C LEU A 57 -10.08 -8.01 4.91
N PHE A 58 -9.33 -8.43 3.89
CA PHE A 58 -8.62 -9.71 3.92
C PHE A 58 -7.17 -9.47 4.32
N VAL A 59 -6.72 -10.21 5.34
CA VAL A 59 -5.34 -10.18 5.83
C VAL A 59 -4.73 -11.55 5.64
N GLU A 60 -3.67 -11.62 4.86
CA GLU A 60 -2.88 -12.85 4.70
C GLU A 60 -1.54 -12.70 5.42
N ASN A 61 -1.11 -13.75 6.10
CA ASN A 61 0.18 -13.83 6.78
C ASN A 61 1.21 -14.55 5.88
N ASN A 62 2.49 -14.45 6.27
CA ASN A 62 3.62 -15.06 5.56
C ASN A 62 3.74 -14.61 4.10
N GLN A 63 3.52 -13.31 3.84
CA GLN A 63 3.56 -12.71 2.52
C GLN A 63 4.86 -11.92 2.34
N ASN A 64 5.57 -12.17 1.23
CA ASN A 64 6.74 -11.42 0.82
C ASN A 64 6.46 -10.73 -0.53
N PRO A 65 6.50 -9.39 -0.62
CA PRO A 65 6.22 -8.69 -1.88
C PRO A 65 7.14 -9.09 -3.04
N ARG A 66 8.34 -9.59 -2.73
CA ARG A 66 9.31 -10.07 -3.75
C ARG A 66 8.84 -11.29 -4.52
N ASP A 67 7.84 -12.01 -4.02
CA ASP A 67 7.23 -13.14 -4.73
C ASP A 67 6.24 -12.67 -5.81
N TYR A 68 5.91 -11.37 -5.84
CA TYR A 68 4.86 -10.79 -6.67
C TYR A 68 5.35 -9.72 -7.65
N PHE A 69 6.37 -8.93 -7.28
CA PHE A 69 6.93 -7.87 -8.12
C PHE A 69 8.40 -7.55 -7.77
N GLU A 70 9.09 -6.91 -8.72
CA GLU A 70 10.49 -6.50 -8.60
C GLU A 70 10.66 -5.17 -7.84
N TYR A 71 11.90 -4.70 -7.65
CA TYR A 71 12.21 -3.39 -7.06
C TYR A 71 11.72 -3.16 -5.62
N VAL A 72 11.49 -4.22 -4.86
CA VAL A 72 11.22 -4.13 -3.42
C VAL A 72 12.48 -3.69 -2.67
N ALA A 73 12.36 -2.68 -1.81
CA ALA A 73 13.46 -2.21 -0.96
C ALA A 73 14.05 -3.31 -0.08
N ASP A 74 15.38 -3.44 -0.05
CA ASP A 74 16.10 -4.45 0.75
C ASP A 74 15.71 -4.41 2.24
N ASP A 75 15.76 -3.23 2.86
CA ASP A 75 15.24 -2.97 4.22
C ASP A 75 13.74 -2.70 4.13
N HIS A 76 12.95 -3.76 3.86
CA HIS A 76 11.52 -3.64 3.56
C HIS A 76 10.75 -3.03 4.74
N ILE A 77 10.01 -1.96 4.46
CA ILE A 77 9.11 -1.28 5.41
C ILE A 77 7.66 -1.59 5.04
N LEU A 78 7.25 -1.14 3.85
CA LEU A 78 5.93 -1.33 3.26
C LEU A 78 6.09 -1.23 1.74
N SER A 79 5.37 -2.08 1.01
CA SER A 79 5.28 -1.98 -0.45
C SER A 79 3.84 -2.14 -0.88
N MET A 80 3.48 -1.61 -2.04
CA MET A 80 2.15 -1.77 -2.62
C MET A 80 2.24 -2.18 -4.07
N SER A 81 1.29 -2.99 -4.51
CA SER A 81 1.02 -3.26 -5.93
C SER A 81 -0.38 -2.76 -6.27
N PHE A 82 -0.58 -2.22 -7.48
CA PHE A 82 -1.83 -1.60 -7.90
C PHE A 82 -2.00 -1.54 -9.42
N GLU A 83 -3.22 -1.79 -9.90
CA GLU A 83 -3.60 -1.61 -11.31
C GLU A 83 -4.78 -0.64 -11.51
N GLY A 84 -5.65 -0.51 -10.51
CA GLY A 84 -6.90 0.27 -10.60
C GLY A 84 -6.73 1.79 -10.37
N PRO A 85 -7.68 2.45 -9.68
CA PRO A 85 -7.62 3.90 -9.47
C PRO A 85 -6.33 4.42 -8.80
N VAL A 86 -5.67 3.60 -7.97
CA VAL A 86 -4.35 3.93 -7.39
C VAL A 86 -3.27 4.05 -8.47
N TYR A 87 -3.26 3.17 -9.47
CA TYR A 87 -2.38 3.29 -10.64
C TYR A 87 -2.54 4.65 -11.31
N HIS A 88 -3.78 5.07 -11.58
CA HIS A 88 -4.03 6.35 -12.20
C HIS A 88 -3.64 7.54 -11.33
N MET A 89 -3.83 7.44 -10.01
CA MET A 89 -3.41 8.48 -9.04
C MET A 89 -1.88 8.64 -9.01
N ILE A 90 -1.17 7.52 -8.91
CA ILE A 90 0.29 7.51 -8.74
C ILE A 90 1.02 7.88 -10.04
N ASN A 91 0.53 7.42 -11.20
CA ASN A 91 1.10 7.72 -12.51
C ASN A 91 0.62 9.07 -13.09
N GLY A 92 -0.17 9.84 -12.35
CA GLY A 92 -0.62 11.17 -12.78
C GLY A 92 -1.66 11.18 -13.90
N TYR A 93 -2.28 10.05 -14.21
CA TYR A 93 -3.34 9.95 -15.21
C TYR A 93 -4.69 10.48 -14.71
N ALA A 94 -4.94 10.44 -13.40
CA ALA A 94 -6.15 10.97 -12.78
C ALA A 94 -5.90 11.33 -11.31
N LEU A 95 -6.91 11.89 -10.63
CA LEU A 95 -6.91 12.05 -9.16
C LEU A 95 -5.73 12.87 -8.59
N GLY A 96 -5.13 13.77 -9.39
CA GLY A 96 -3.96 14.56 -8.99
C GLY A 96 -4.15 15.43 -7.73
N GLY A 97 -5.40 15.73 -7.35
CA GLY A 97 -5.70 16.37 -6.06
C GLY A 97 -5.41 15.48 -4.85
N LEU A 98 -5.50 14.16 -5.01
CA LEU A 98 -5.35 13.16 -3.95
C LEU A 98 -3.89 12.75 -3.71
N VAL A 99 -3.04 12.74 -4.75
CA VAL A 99 -1.64 12.27 -4.61
C VAL A 99 -0.87 13.05 -3.54
N ARG A 100 -1.10 14.36 -3.43
CA ARG A 100 -0.48 15.18 -2.38
C ARG A 100 -0.95 14.80 -0.97
N ARG A 101 -2.20 14.39 -0.81
CA ARG A 101 -2.73 13.92 0.49
C ARG A 101 -2.21 12.51 0.80
N PHE A 102 -2.10 11.66 -0.22
CA PHE A 102 -1.51 10.33 -0.12
C PHE A 102 -0.06 10.41 0.37
N ASN A 103 0.76 11.28 -0.24
CA ASN A 103 2.17 11.47 0.15
C ASN A 103 2.34 11.90 1.61
N LYS A 104 1.43 12.75 2.13
CA LYS A 104 1.45 13.19 3.54
C LYS A 104 1.30 12.05 4.55
N ILE A 105 0.70 10.93 4.15
CA ILE A 105 0.65 9.75 5.02
C ILE A 105 2.07 9.26 5.27
N PHE A 106 2.86 9.03 4.23
CA PHE A 106 4.26 8.57 4.36
C PHE A 106 5.12 9.57 5.13
N GLU A 107 5.00 10.86 4.83
CA GLU A 107 5.71 11.94 5.53
C GLU A 107 5.46 11.92 7.05
N LYS A 108 4.21 11.67 7.48
CA LYS A 108 3.84 11.53 8.90
C LYS A 108 4.56 10.37 9.60
N TYR A 109 4.92 9.32 8.87
CA TYR A 109 5.68 8.19 9.40
C TYR A 109 7.20 8.33 9.22
N GLY A 110 7.68 9.43 8.62
CA GLY A 110 9.12 9.65 8.40
C GLY A 110 9.68 8.74 7.31
N VAL A 111 8.84 8.36 6.35
CA VAL A 111 9.23 7.56 5.18
C VAL A 111 8.77 8.28 3.92
N TYR A 112 9.38 7.92 2.81
CA TYR A 112 8.88 8.25 1.47
C TYR A 112 8.74 6.95 0.68
N TYR A 113 8.13 7.00 -0.50
CA TYR A 113 8.09 5.87 -1.42
C TYR A 113 8.72 6.23 -2.75
N GLU A 114 9.27 5.22 -3.41
CA GLU A 114 9.64 5.28 -4.83
C GLU A 114 8.77 4.28 -5.59
N GLN A 115 8.44 4.63 -6.84
CA GLN A 115 7.84 3.67 -7.77
C GLN A 115 8.95 2.76 -8.31
N GLY A 116 8.69 1.46 -8.34
CA GLY A 116 9.49 0.52 -9.13
C GLY A 116 9.00 0.57 -10.57
N ASP A 117 8.08 -0.32 -10.90
CA ASP A 117 7.30 -0.22 -12.12
C ASP A 117 6.09 0.72 -11.94
N ALA A 118 5.38 0.99 -13.03
CA ALA A 118 4.16 1.79 -13.01
C ALA A 118 3.04 1.21 -12.10
N TRP A 119 3.12 -0.07 -11.72
CA TRP A 119 2.12 -0.78 -10.90
C TRP A 119 2.60 -1.13 -9.49
N ASN A 120 3.74 -0.61 -9.03
CA ASN A 120 4.20 -0.85 -7.66
C ASN A 120 4.97 0.33 -7.06
N LEU A 121 4.99 0.37 -5.72
CA LEU A 121 5.84 1.26 -4.95
C LEU A 121 6.44 0.54 -3.75
N THR A 122 7.55 1.04 -3.25
CA THR A 122 8.18 0.58 -2.01
C THR A 122 8.65 1.76 -1.16
N CYS A 123 8.55 1.62 0.16
CA CYS A 123 8.92 2.68 1.10
C CYS A 123 10.40 2.62 1.53
N TYR A 124 10.97 3.79 1.77
CA TYR A 124 12.32 4.02 2.30
C TYR A 124 12.28 5.03 3.45
N TYR A 125 13.26 4.98 4.36
CA TYR A 125 13.42 6.00 5.40
C TYR A 125 13.84 7.34 4.80
N ALA A 126 13.16 8.42 5.21
CA ALA A 126 13.47 9.79 4.80
C ALA A 126 14.68 10.39 5.54
#